data_AF-A0A915MX47-F1
#
_entry.id   AF-A0A915MX47-F1
#
_cell.length_a   1.000
_cell.length_b   1.000
_cell.length_c   1.000
_cell.angle_alpha   90.00
_cell.angle_beta   90.00
_cell.angle_gamma   90.00
#
_symmetry.space_group_name_H-M   'P 1'
#
loop_
_entity.id
_entity.type
_entity.pdbx_description
1 polymer ?
#
loop_
_entity_poly.entity_id
_entity_poly.type
_entity_poly.pdbx_seq_one_letter_code
_entity_poly.pdbx_strand_id
1 'polypeptide(L)'
;MNSENEEDLTLSPETCAILNEFIAKKRMEDVDVNISEDWQLSQFWYTNETSINIVSECLGSLEFEIKKKIACISCPSLIAPFMEAEVMFTLDIMRA
;
A
#
# COMPACT_ATOMS: atom_id res chain seq x y z
N MET A 1 -26.66 -35.68 -30.63
CA MET A 1 -26.61 -35.89 -29.17
C MET A 1 -25.16 -35.69 -28.75
N ASN A 2 -24.79 -34.50 -28.29
CA ASN A 2 -23.53 -34.27 -27.56
C ASN A 2 -23.95 -33.82 -26.16
N SER A 3 -24.00 -34.75 -25.22
CA SER A 3 -24.10 -34.43 -23.79
C SER A 3 -22.67 -34.26 -23.28
N GLU A 4 -22.09 -33.11 -23.55
CA GLU A 4 -20.90 -32.66 -22.84
C GLU A 4 -21.37 -32.32 -21.43
N ASN A 5 -21.23 -33.28 -20.52
CA ASN A 5 -21.36 -33.01 -19.10
C ASN A 5 -20.26 -31.99 -18.78
N GLU A 6 -20.65 -30.73 -18.64
CA GLU A 6 -19.89 -29.72 -17.91
C GLU A 6 -19.72 -30.27 -16.49
N GLU A 7 -18.73 -31.12 -16.29
CA GLU A 7 -18.25 -31.45 -14.95
C GLU A 7 -17.88 -30.12 -14.32
N ASP A 8 -18.72 -29.68 -13.37
CA ASP A 8 -18.51 -28.49 -12.57
C ASP A 8 -17.14 -28.64 -11.90
N LEU A 9 -16.12 -28.02 -12.50
CA LEU A 9 -14.72 -28.04 -12.08
C LEU A 9 -14.61 -27.28 -10.76
N THR A 10 -15.07 -27.93 -9.70
CA THR A 10 -15.10 -27.40 -8.35
C THR A 10 -13.87 -27.89 -7.62
N LEU A 11 -13.26 -26.98 -6.85
CA LEU A 11 -12.12 -27.32 -6.00
C LEU A 11 -12.51 -28.42 -5.01
N SER A 12 -11.59 -29.34 -4.77
CA SER A 12 -11.73 -30.33 -3.69
C SER A 12 -12.08 -29.61 -2.37
N PRO A 13 -13.02 -30.15 -1.57
CA PRO A 13 -13.39 -29.58 -0.28
C PRO A 13 -12.18 -29.32 0.62
N GLU A 14 -11.18 -30.20 0.56
CA GLU A 14 -9.94 -30.06 1.32
C GLU A 14 -9.10 -28.88 0.84
N THR A 15 -8.96 -28.70 -0.49
CA THR A 15 -8.22 -27.56 -1.07
C THR A 15 -8.91 -26.23 -0.76
N CYS A 16 -10.25 -26.20 -0.82
CA CYS A 16 -11.06 -25.04 -0.43
C CYS A 16 -10.86 -24.66 1.04
N ALA A 17 -10.81 -25.65 1.95
CA ALA A 17 -10.56 -25.40 3.36
C ALA A 17 -9.16 -24.79 3.60
N ILE A 18 -8.12 -25.34 2.97
CA ILE A 18 -6.75 -24.81 3.05
C ILE A 18 -6.68 -23.38 2.51
N LEU A 19 -7.31 -23.11 1.35
CA LEU A 19 -7.35 -21.78 0.75
C LEU A 19 -8.04 -20.76 1.66
N ASN A 20 -9.19 -21.12 2.24
CA ASN A 20 -9.92 -20.25 3.16
C ASN A 20 -9.12 -19.93 4.42
N GLU A 21 -8.39 -20.92 4.97
CA GLU A 21 -7.50 -20.70 6.11
C GLU A 21 -6.36 -19.73 5.75
N PHE A 22 -5.75 -19.90 4.57
CA PHE A 22 -4.71 -19.00 4.07
C PHE A 22 -5.21 -17.55 3.91
N ILE A 23 -6.39 -17.38 3.29
CA ILE A 23 -7.00 -16.04 3.10
C ILE A 23 -7.35 -15.41 4.45
N ALA A 24 -7.86 -16.18 5.42
CA ALA A 24 -8.16 -15.68 6.76
C ALA A 24 -6.90 -15.17 7.47
N LYS A 25 -5.78 -15.92 7.38
CA LYS A 25 -4.48 -15.48 7.91
C LYS A 25 -4.03 -14.17 7.27
N LYS A 26 -4.09 -14.08 5.94
CA LYS A 26 -3.66 -12.87 5.21
C LYS A 26 -4.48 -11.63 5.57
N ARG A 27 -5.79 -11.77 5.77
CA ARG A 27 -6.66 -10.66 6.22
C ARG A 27 -6.34 -10.14 7.62
N MET A 28 -5.75 -10.97 8.49
CA MET A 28 -5.31 -10.52 9.82
C MET A 28 -3.97 -9.77 9.77
N GLU A 29 -3.14 -10.02 8.77
CA GLU A 29 -1.87 -9.30 8.55
C GLU A 29 -2.06 -7.95 7.84
N ASP A 30 -3.14 -7.78 7.05
CA ASP A 30 -3.46 -6.58 6.27
C ASP A 30 -3.97 -5.37 7.09
N VAL A 31 -3.90 -5.43 8.42
CA VAL A 31 -4.27 -4.30 9.30
C VAL A 31 -3.16 -3.26 9.38
N ASP A 32 -1.93 -3.62 9.02
CA ASP A 32 -0.86 -2.66 8.82
C ASP A 32 -1.03 -2.03 7.44
N VAL A 33 -0.63 -0.76 7.23
CA VAL A 33 -0.73 -0.06 5.94
C VAL A 33 0.32 -0.59 4.96
N ASN A 34 0.41 -1.91 4.84
CA ASN A 34 1.30 -2.62 3.96
C ASN A 34 0.66 -2.65 2.58
N ILE A 35 0.70 -1.49 1.91
CA ILE A 35 0.34 -1.42 0.51
C ILE A 35 1.36 -2.31 -0.21
N SER A 36 0.93 -3.48 -0.66
CA SER A 36 1.77 -4.42 -1.39
C SER A 36 1.84 -4.04 -2.86
N GLU A 37 2.97 -4.34 -3.50
CA GLU A 37 3.15 -4.11 -4.94
C GLU A 37 2.09 -4.82 -5.78
N ASP A 38 1.28 -4.02 -6.48
CA ASP A 38 0.34 -4.50 -7.50
C ASP A 38 0.99 -4.40 -8.87
N TRP A 39 1.47 -5.54 -9.37
CA TRP A 39 2.15 -5.67 -10.65
C TRP A 39 1.23 -5.41 -11.86
N GLN A 40 -0.10 -5.36 -11.67
CA GLN A 40 -1.04 -4.99 -12.74
C GLN A 40 -1.18 -3.49 -12.92
N LEU A 41 -0.76 -2.71 -11.92
CA LEU A 41 -0.78 -1.26 -11.96
C LEU A 41 0.65 -0.80 -12.26
N SER A 42 0.86 0.00 -13.30
CA SER A 42 2.18 0.57 -13.65
C SER A 42 2.61 1.61 -12.60
N GLN A 43 2.87 1.14 -11.39
CA GLN A 43 3.22 1.91 -10.21
C GLN A 43 4.74 1.97 -10.05
N PHE A 44 5.19 3.01 -9.34
CA PHE A 44 6.57 3.19 -8.96
C PHE A 44 6.73 2.86 -7.47
N TRP A 45 7.51 1.81 -7.21
CA TRP A 45 7.87 1.38 -5.86
C TRP A 45 9.32 1.75 -5.58
N TYR A 46 9.52 2.74 -4.71
CA TYR A 46 10.84 3.21 -4.33
C TYR A 46 11.38 2.45 -3.12
N THR A 47 12.72 2.37 -3.03
CA THR A 47 13.38 1.91 -1.80
C THR A 47 13.14 2.91 -0.67
N ASN A 48 13.23 2.45 0.58
CA ASN A 48 13.01 3.30 1.75
C ASN A 48 13.89 4.58 1.72
N GLU A 49 15.17 4.43 1.40
CA GLU A 49 16.11 5.56 1.24
C GLU A 49 15.63 6.56 0.20
N THR A 50 15.19 6.07 -0.97
CA THR A 50 14.72 6.94 -2.06
C THR A 50 13.43 7.66 -1.66
N SER A 51 12.49 6.96 -1.02
CA SER A 51 11.24 7.55 -0.53
C SER A 51 11.49 8.67 0.47
N ILE A 52 12.38 8.45 1.45
CA ILE A 52 12.74 9.45 2.46
C ILE A 52 13.34 10.69 1.81
N ASN A 53 14.28 10.51 0.88
CA ASN A 53 14.90 11.63 0.17
C ASN A 53 13.89 12.44 -0.63
N ILE A 54 12.97 11.79 -1.36
CA ILE A 54 11.92 12.46 -2.12
C ILE A 54 11.01 13.28 -1.19
N VAL A 55 10.57 12.70 -0.07
CA VAL A 55 9.70 13.38 0.90
C VAL A 55 10.38 14.60 1.49
N SER A 56 11.65 14.46 1.90
CA SER A 56 12.43 15.56 2.47
C SER A 56 12.56 16.73 1.49
N GLU A 57 12.93 16.46 0.24
CA GLU A 57 13.08 17.49 -0.80
C GLU A 57 11.74 18.17 -1.14
N CYS A 58 10.65 17.40 -1.24
CA CYS A 58 9.32 17.95 -1.48
C CYS A 58 8.84 18.85 -0.33
N LEU A 59 9.04 18.43 0.92
CA LEU A 59 8.63 19.21 2.09
C LEU A 59 9.48 20.45 2.29
N GLY A 60 10.79 20.37 2.04
CA GLY A 60 11.70 21.52 2.07
C GLY A 60 11.36 22.55 0.99
N SER A 61 10.99 22.11 -0.21
CA SER A 61 10.55 23.00 -1.29
C SER A 61 9.26 23.77 -0.97
N LEU A 62 8.42 23.22 -0.09
CA LEU A 62 7.14 23.81 0.32
C LEU A 62 7.22 24.51 1.68
N GLU A 63 8.41 24.69 2.28
CA GLU A 63 8.58 25.17 3.65
C GLU A 63 7.85 26.50 3.93
N PHE A 64 7.87 27.41 2.96
CA PHE A 64 7.28 28.76 3.07
C PHE A 64 5.81 28.84 2.61
N GLU A 65 5.18 27.74 2.20
CA GLU A 65 3.78 27.74 1.79
C GLU A 65 2.82 27.55 2.97
N ILE A 66 1.74 28.34 2.97
CA ILE A 66 0.70 28.32 4.00
C ILE A 66 -0.13 27.01 3.93
N LYS A 67 -0.18 26.36 2.77
CA LYS A 67 -0.92 25.10 2.55
C LYS A 67 -0.12 24.16 1.66
N LYS A 68 0.65 23.26 2.28
CA LYS A 68 1.40 22.23 1.56
C LYS A 68 0.44 21.13 1.11
N LYS A 69 0.38 20.88 -0.21
CA LYS A 69 -0.40 19.77 -0.78
C LYS A 69 0.45 19.05 -1.81
N ILE A 70 0.63 17.74 -1.61
CA ILE A 70 1.37 16.88 -2.52
C ILE A 70 0.42 15.80 -3.02
N ALA A 71 0.34 15.64 -4.33
CA ALA A 71 -0.43 14.57 -4.95
C ALA A 71 0.51 13.41 -5.31
N CYS A 72 0.32 12.26 -4.67
CA CYS A 72 1.02 11.02 -5.03
C CYS A 72 0.27 10.31 -6.16
N ILE A 73 0.85 10.24 -7.35
CA ILE A 73 0.24 9.57 -8.52
C ILE A 73 1.04 8.32 -8.84
N SER A 74 0.40 7.16 -8.75
CA SER A 74 1.02 5.86 -9.04
C SER A 74 2.30 5.57 -8.25
N CYS A 75 2.52 6.24 -7.12
CA CYS A 75 3.68 6.07 -6.24
C CYS A 75 3.26 5.77 -4.79
N PRO A 76 2.63 4.59 -4.55
CA PRO A 76 2.11 4.23 -3.24
C PRO A 76 3.19 4.15 -2.16
N SER A 77 4.44 3.84 -2.52
CA SER A 77 5.56 3.74 -1.56
C SER A 77 5.92 5.06 -0.88
N LEU A 78 5.39 6.20 -1.34
CA LEU A 78 5.61 7.51 -0.72
C LEU A 78 4.56 7.86 0.33
N ILE A 79 3.40 7.18 0.33
CA ILE A 79 2.26 7.51 1.20
C ILE A 79 2.63 7.40 2.68
N ALA A 80 3.20 6.27 3.11
CA ALA A 80 3.59 6.07 4.50
C ALA A 80 4.68 7.06 4.94
N PRO A 81 5.79 7.26 4.18
CA PRO A 81 6.78 8.28 4.47
C PRO A 81 6.23 9.71 4.60
N PHE A 82 5.29 10.12 3.74
CA PHE A 82 4.64 11.44 3.86
C PHE A 82 3.78 11.55 5.11
N MET A 83 3.04 10.49 5.48
CA MET A 83 2.25 10.47 6.72
C MET A 83 3.14 10.53 7.97
N GLU A 84 4.24 9.78 8.00
CA GLU A 84 5.19 9.82 9.12
C GLU A 84 5.84 11.20 9.27
N ALA A 85 6.25 11.82 8.16
CA ALA A 85 6.84 13.15 8.16
C ALA A 85 5.84 14.22 8.65
N GLU A 86 4.56 14.13 8.28
CA GLU A 86 3.51 15.04 8.77
C GLU A 86 3.31 14.92 10.29
N VAL A 87 3.36 13.70 10.83
CA VAL A 87 3.29 13.46 12.28
C VAL A 87 4.50 14.06 13.00
N MET A 88 5.71 13.90 12.47
CA MET A 88 6.92 14.54 13.04
C MET A 88 6.84 16.06 13.01
N PHE A 89 6.41 16.67 11.89
CA PHE A 89 6.24 18.11 11.79
C PHE A 89 5.24 18.65 12.83
N THR A 90 4.14 17.94 13.07
CA THR A 90 3.14 18.33 14.06
C THR A 90 3.69 18.26 15.49
N LEU A 91 4.53 17.26 15.78
CA LEU A 91 5.18 17.08 17.08
C LEU A 91 6.25 18.14 17.38
N ASP A 92 7.00 18.61 16.38
CA ASP A 92 8.01 19.65 16.58
C ASP A 92 7.38 21.03 16.85
N ILE A 93 6.21 21.34 16.27
CA ILE A 93 5.47 22.57 16.59
C ILE A 93 4.93 22.54 18.03
N MET A 94 4.58 21.36 18.55
CA MET A 94 4.10 21.22 19.94
C MET A 94 5.22 21.21 20.99
N ARG A 95 6.50 21.16 20.57
CA ARG A 95 7.67 21.17 21.46
C ARG A 95 8.36 22.53 21.57
N ALA A 96 8.01 23.50 20.72
CA ALA A 96 8.52 24.88 20.75
C ALA A 96 7.60 25.79 21.57
#